data_AF-A0AA43IFE2-F1
#
_entry.id   AF-A0AA43IFE2-F1
#
_cell.length_a   1.000
_cell.length_b   1.000
_cell.length_c   1.000
_cell.angle_alpha   90.00
_cell.angle_beta   90.00
_cell.angle_gamma   90.00
#
_symmetry.space_group_name_H-M   'P 1'
#
loop_
_entity.id
_entity.type
_entity.pdbx_description
1 polymer ?
#
loop_
_entity_poly.entity_id
_entity_poly.type
_entity_poly.pdbx_seq_one_letter_code
_entity_poly.pdbx_strand_id
1 'polypeptide(L)'
;MSTLSSIHPKAVNMINMALSKVIRRGSKIERMQLHVCPRSELAQHQIIQTTFGDLRIRLNDFFPKGYSYLLEEPGGAKRGFAWVSIPKDARITENRKKEA
;
A
#
# COMPACT_ATOMS: atom_id res chain seq x y z
N MET A 1 -15.96 -19.80 -13.40
CA MET A 1 -15.85 -18.37 -13.05
C MET A 1 -15.06 -18.28 -11.76
N SER A 2 -13.84 -17.75 -11.80
CA SER A 2 -13.00 -17.64 -10.59
C SER A 2 -13.59 -16.57 -9.68
N THR A 3 -14.17 -16.97 -8.56
CA THR A 3 -14.62 -16.04 -7.51
C THR A 3 -13.39 -15.38 -6.91
N LEU A 4 -13.24 -14.06 -7.08
CA LEU A 4 -12.21 -13.31 -6.37
C LEU A 4 -12.44 -13.49 -4.86
N SER A 5 -11.42 -13.96 -4.15
CA SER A 5 -11.50 -14.09 -2.70
C SER A 5 -11.70 -12.72 -2.06
N SER A 6 -12.53 -12.64 -1.02
CA SER A 6 -12.68 -11.39 -0.26
C SER A 6 -11.34 -10.99 0.40
N ILE A 7 -11.04 -9.70 0.41
CA ILE A 7 -9.80 -9.18 1.02
C ILE A 7 -9.89 -9.30 2.54
N HIS A 8 -8.83 -9.83 3.15
CA HIS A 8 -8.77 -9.99 4.60
C HIS A 8 -8.97 -8.63 5.34
N PRO A 9 -9.88 -8.53 6.33
CA PRO A 9 -10.21 -7.25 6.98
C PRO A 9 -9.02 -6.51 7.59
N LYS A 10 -8.05 -7.26 8.15
CA LYS A 10 -6.78 -6.70 8.65
C LYS A 10 -6.00 -5.94 7.56
N ALA A 11 -5.97 -6.43 6.32
CA ALA A 11 -5.29 -5.75 5.23
C ALA A 11 -5.97 -4.44 4.89
N VAL A 12 -7.31 -4.44 4.80
CA VAL A 12 -8.12 -3.22 4.61
C VAL A 12 -7.85 -2.21 5.71
N ASN A 13 -7.78 -2.64 6.98
CA ASN A 13 -7.46 -1.75 8.09
C ASN A 13 -6.05 -1.14 7.97
N MET A 14 -5.04 -1.94 7.61
CA MET A 14 -3.68 -1.44 7.38
C MET A 14 -3.63 -0.39 6.24
N ILE A 15 -4.38 -0.63 5.17
CA ILE A 15 -4.53 0.31 4.06
C ILE A 15 -5.18 1.62 4.53
N ASN A 16 -6.32 1.54 5.25
CA ASN A 16 -7.01 2.71 5.79
C ASN A 16 -6.11 3.54 6.71
N MET A 17 -5.34 2.90 7.59
CA MET A 17 -4.39 3.59 8.46
C MET A 17 -3.32 4.33 7.66
N ALA A 18 -2.77 3.71 6.61
CA ALA A 18 -1.77 4.35 5.76
C ALA A 18 -2.36 5.50 4.92
N LEU A 19 -3.56 5.31 4.35
CA LEU A 19 -4.30 6.34 3.61
C LEU A 19 -4.59 7.56 4.50
N SER A 20 -4.98 7.33 5.75
CA SER A 20 -5.26 8.43 6.68
C SER A 20 -4.08 9.39 6.83
N LYS A 21 -2.84 8.88 6.78
CA LYS A 21 -1.62 9.68 6.93
C LYS A 21 -1.37 10.59 5.73
N VAL A 22 -1.63 10.11 4.52
CA VAL A 22 -1.40 10.89 3.29
C VAL A 22 -2.57 11.83 3.01
N ILE A 23 -3.81 11.40 3.27
CA ILE A 23 -5.01 12.23 3.10
C ILE A 23 -5.00 13.42 4.05
N ARG A 24 -4.62 13.23 5.32
CA ARG A 24 -4.46 14.34 6.29
C ARG A 24 -3.42 15.38 5.85
N ARG A 25 -2.50 15.02 4.95
CA ARG A 25 -1.48 15.92 4.39
C ARG A 25 -1.94 16.59 3.09
N GLY A 26 -3.16 16.31 2.63
CA GLY A 26 -3.77 16.91 1.45
C GLY A 26 -3.76 16.04 0.19
N SER A 27 -3.23 14.81 0.24
CA SER A 27 -3.35 13.88 -0.90
C SER A 27 -4.80 13.47 -1.11
N LYS A 28 -5.20 13.28 -2.37
CA LYS A 28 -6.58 12.92 -2.72
C LYS A 28 -6.68 11.44 -3.09
N ILE A 29 -7.69 10.75 -2.57
CA ILE A 29 -7.88 9.29 -2.75
C ILE A 29 -7.87 8.87 -4.22
N GLU A 30 -8.49 9.67 -5.09
CA GLU A 30 -8.61 9.41 -6.52
C GLU A 30 -7.27 9.42 -7.27
N ARG A 31 -6.23 9.99 -6.66
CA ARG A 31 -4.85 10.01 -7.17
C ARG A 31 -3.96 9.00 -6.48
N MET A 32 -4.44 8.29 -5.46
CA MET A 32 -3.65 7.31 -4.73
C MET A 32 -3.67 5.95 -5.43
N GLN A 33 -2.52 5.29 -5.40
CA GLN A 33 -2.36 3.92 -5.88
C GLN A 33 -1.71 3.07 -4.79
N LEU A 34 -2.21 1.86 -4.59
CA LEU A 34 -1.59 0.83 -3.77
C LEU A 34 -0.68 -0.03 -4.63
N HIS A 35 0.62 0.01 -4.37
CA HIS A 35 1.61 -0.80 -5.05
C HIS A 35 1.85 -2.09 -4.25
N VAL A 36 1.67 -3.24 -4.90
CA VAL A 36 1.80 -4.57 -4.28
C VAL A 36 2.66 -5.50 -5.12
N CYS A 37 3.28 -6.48 -4.46
CA CYS A 37 3.93 -7.60 -5.14
C CYS A 37 2.90 -8.42 -5.95
N PRO A 38 3.20 -8.86 -7.19
CA PRO A 38 2.30 -9.68 -8.01
C PRO A 38 1.88 -11.01 -7.36
N ARG A 39 2.69 -11.53 -6.43
CA ARG A 39 2.40 -12.77 -5.68
C ARG A 39 1.55 -12.55 -4.41
N SER A 40 1.09 -11.32 -4.20
CA SER A 40 0.17 -10.95 -3.12
C SER A 40 -1.24 -11.43 -3.44
N GLU A 41 -2.02 -11.78 -2.42
CA GLU A 41 -3.47 -12.01 -2.57
C GLU A 41 -4.18 -10.76 -3.12
N LEU A 42 -3.70 -9.58 -2.73
CA LEU A 42 -4.22 -8.30 -3.23
C LEU A 42 -4.02 -8.12 -4.74
N ALA A 43 -3.08 -8.85 -5.37
CA ALA A 43 -2.84 -8.75 -6.81
C ALA A 43 -4.02 -9.27 -7.66
N GLN A 44 -4.94 -10.01 -7.06
CA GLN A 44 -6.17 -10.49 -7.72
C GLN A 44 -7.21 -9.38 -7.90
N HIS A 45 -7.03 -8.23 -7.23
CA HIS A 45 -7.97 -7.12 -7.27
C HIS A 45 -7.40 -5.96 -8.07
N GLN A 46 -8.28 -5.22 -8.75
CA GLN A 46 -7.91 -3.96 -9.41
C GLN A 46 -8.21 -2.75 -8.52
N ILE A 47 -9.23 -2.86 -7.68
CA ILE A 47 -9.73 -1.80 -6.81
C ILE A 47 -10.03 -2.39 -5.43
N ILE A 48 -9.75 -1.62 -4.38
CA ILE A 48 -10.15 -1.90 -3.00
C ILE A 48 -11.05 -0.76 -2.55
N GLN A 49 -12.23 -1.10 -2.03
CA GLN A 49 -13.07 -0.12 -1.36
C GLN A 49 -12.49 0.21 0.02
N THR A 50 -12.26 1.49 0.29
CA THR A 50 -11.69 1.99 1.54
C THR A 50 -12.65 2.97 2.22
N THR A 51 -12.38 3.36 3.46
CA THR A 51 -13.21 4.39 4.14
C THR A 51 -13.11 5.76 3.48
N PHE A 52 -12.11 5.97 2.63
CA PHE A 52 -11.87 7.23 1.93
C PHE A 52 -12.38 7.19 0.48
N GLY A 53 -12.85 6.05 -0.01
CA GLY A 53 -13.24 5.82 -1.40
C GLY A 53 -12.48 4.66 -2.05
N ASP A 54 -12.55 4.58 -3.37
CA ASP A 54 -11.96 3.50 -4.14
C ASP A 54 -10.45 3.70 -4.35
N LEU A 55 -9.67 2.68 -4.01
CA LEU A 55 -8.21 2.69 -4.14
C LEU A 55 -7.78 1.74 -5.25
N ARG A 56 -7.05 2.26 -6.24
CA ARG A 56 -6.52 1.45 -7.34
C ARG A 56 -5.30 0.65 -6.90
N ILE A 57 -5.23 -0.62 -7.32
CA ILE A 57 -4.06 -1.47 -7.13
C ILE A 57 -3.17 -1.40 -8.36
N ARG A 58 -1.86 -1.33 -8.13
CA ARG A 58 -0.81 -1.48 -9.14
C ARG A 58 0.13 -2.60 -8.71
N LEU A 59 0.47 -3.45 -9.66
CA LEU A 59 1.48 -4.48 -9.43
C LEU A 59 2.85 -3.86 -9.62
N ASN A 60 3.78 -4.23 -8.74
CA ASN A 60 5.18 -3.84 -8.86
C ASN A 60 6.05 -5.10 -8.78
N ASP A 61 6.55 -5.54 -9.93
CA ASP A 61 7.32 -6.77 -10.11
C ASP A 61 8.66 -6.76 -9.37
N PHE A 62 9.18 -5.57 -9.04
CA PHE A 62 10.47 -5.42 -8.37
C PHE A 62 10.40 -5.60 -6.85
N PHE A 63 9.20 -5.70 -6.26
CA PHE A 63 9.04 -5.84 -4.81
C PHE A 63 8.78 -7.29 -4.38
N PRO A 64 9.48 -7.78 -3.34
CA PRO A 64 9.20 -9.09 -2.78
C PRO A 64 7.88 -9.11 -2.02
N LYS A 65 7.32 -10.32 -1.85
CA LYS A 65 6.05 -10.52 -1.15
C LYS A 65 6.13 -9.98 0.28
N GLY A 66 5.07 -9.30 0.72
CA GLY A 66 4.95 -8.72 2.05
C GLY A 66 5.24 -7.22 2.11
N TYR A 67 5.85 -6.64 1.07
CA TYR A 67 5.93 -5.18 0.91
C TYR A 67 4.69 -4.64 0.21
N SER A 68 4.21 -3.49 0.68
CA SER A 68 3.21 -2.68 -0.01
C SER A 68 3.25 -1.24 0.45
N TYR A 69 2.98 -0.32 -0.47
CA TYR A 69 2.97 1.12 -0.18
C TYR A 69 1.92 1.85 -1.02
N LEU A 70 1.54 3.01 -0.52
CA LEU A 70 0.71 3.98 -1.20
C LEU A 70 1.60 5.01 -1.87
N LEU A 71 1.26 5.37 -3.10
CA LEU A 71 1.91 6.43 -3.84
C LEU A 71 0.87 7.26 -4.59
N GLU A 72 0.98 8.58 -4.46
CA GLU A 72 0.18 9.52 -5.23
C GLU A 72 0.71 9.66 -6.65
N GLU A 73 -0.19 9.71 -7.63
CA GLU A 73 0.12 9.97 -9.02
C GLU A 73 0.88 11.31 -9.18
N PRO A 74 1.78 11.41 -10.18
CA PRO A 74 2.45 12.67 -10.51
C PRO A 74 1.46 13.82 -10.77
N GLY A 75 1.89 15.06 -10.57
CA GLY A 75 1.09 16.25 -10.91
C GLY A 75 1.07 17.35 -9.86
N GLY A 76 2.04 17.38 -8.94
CA GLY A 76 2.24 18.45 -7.96
C GLY A 76 3.68 18.46 -7.43
N ALA A 77 4.03 19.47 -6.62
CA ALA A 77 5.38 19.64 -6.09
C ALA A 77 5.79 18.57 -5.06
N LYS A 78 4.81 17.92 -4.42
CA LYS A 78 5.02 16.82 -3.45
C LYS A 78 4.06 15.67 -3.77
N ARG A 79 4.51 14.44 -3.54
CA ARG A 79 3.69 13.23 -3.68
C ARG A 79 3.39 12.62 -2.33
N GLY A 80 2.14 12.26 -2.09
CA GLY A 80 1.76 11.41 -0.97
C GLY A 80 2.47 10.06 -1.05
N PHE A 81 3.10 9.66 0.04
CA PHE A 81 3.73 8.35 0.19
C PHE A 81 3.52 7.82 1.60
N ALA A 82 3.17 6.53 1.71
CA ALA A 82 3.12 5.82 2.98
C ALA A 82 3.29 4.31 2.80
N TRP A 83 4.08 3.70 3.67
CA TRP A 83 4.13 2.24 3.79
C TRP A 83 2.84 1.68 4.38
N VAL A 84 2.35 0.58 3.79
CA VAL A 84 1.22 -0.20 4.30
C VAL A 84 1.74 -1.44 5.04
N SER A 85 2.62 -2.18 4.38
CA SER A 85 3.26 -3.37 4.95
C SER A 85 4.73 -3.39 4.59
N ILE A 86 5.55 -3.78 5.56
CA ILE A 86 6.97 -4.04 5.44
C ILE A 86 7.22 -5.36 6.19
N PRO A 87 7.87 -6.37 5.60
CA PRO A 87 8.22 -7.61 6.29
C PRO A 87 9.03 -7.34 7.55
N LYS A 88 8.82 -8.15 8.60
CA LYS A 88 9.54 -8.01 9.87
C LYS A 88 11.06 -8.09 9.68
N ASP A 89 11.50 -8.97 8.79
CA ASP A 89 12.92 -9.20 8.53
C ASP A 89 13.59 -8.01 7.82
N ALA A 90 12.81 -7.18 7.13
CA ALA A 90 13.30 -5.94 6.53
C ALA A 90 13.68 -4.88 7.58
N ARG A 91 13.13 -4.97 8.80
CA ARG A 91 13.48 -4.07 9.91
C ARG A 91 14.79 -4.45 10.61
N ILE A 92 15.33 -5.63 10.32
CA ILE A 92 16.62 -6.08 10.89
C ILE A 92 17.77 -5.20 10.37
N THR A 93 17.68 -4.69 9.14
CA THR A 93 18.70 -3.79 8.57
C THR A 93 18.65 -2.37 9.16
N GLU A 94 17.50 -1.90 9.65
CA GLU A 94 17.41 -0.61 10.38
C GLU A 94 17.94 -0.71 11.82
N ASN A 95 17.75 -1.85 12.49
CA ASN A 95 18.26 -2.04 13.85
C ASN A 95 19.80 -2.14 13.90
N ARG A 96 20.46 -2.68 12.88
CA ARG A 96 21.94 -2.69 12.80
C ARG A 96 22.57 -1.30 12.68
N LYS A 97 21.85 -0.29 12.18
CA LYS A 97 22.35 1.10 12.10
C LYS A 97 22.30 1.85 13.44
N LYS A 98 21.61 1.32 14.45
CA LYS A 98 21.56 1.91 15.80
C LYS A 98 22.60 1.33 16.76
N GLU A 99 23.38 0.35 16.30
CA GLU A 99 24.40 -0.35 17.09
C GLU A 99 25.82 -0.11 16.55
N ALA A 100 26.00 0.82 15.60
CA ALA A 100 27.29 1.19 15.00
C ALA A 100 27.65 2.65 15.29
#